data_AF-A0A4V2XVB8-F1
#
_entry.id   AF-A0A4V2XVB8-F1
#
_cell.length_a   1.000
_cell.length_b   1.000
_cell.length_c   1.000
_cell.angle_alpha   90.00
_cell.angle_beta   90.00
_cell.angle_gamma   90.00
#
_symmetry.space_group_name_H-M   'P 1'
#
loop_
_entity.id
_entity.type
_entity.pdbx_description
1 polymer ?
#
loop_
_entity_poly.entity_id
_entity_poly.type
_entity_poly.pdbx_seq_one_letter_code
_entity_poly.pdbx_strand_id
1 'polypeptide(L)'
;MTDFAIPDWWGGLTGERLGVVWLDPADWEPAWQHVEESGAMSPERRDVDDELLRKGKLLVGTGPECVRRWTRQRLAAAWYVDPDEPDVLWCALGGFYPAWLWVPVEPTAAGVREALGEPFPAPPAARVELTGFVRGFLGLRDLVTVPYVAVEEGVPPWEAVPADDDRVAADGPALDRYAKTVKFLDPQPWGSARQEDPYPEEPPGGLTAPALLDLAPIRDGHRLQRLGRVPSMTWRTLHSRSQLSVEIHTREVVCAAVRYRPSPESHREVVRRINEVHGERYPEDLPLDVIGVLAGWEFGVEDDLARNLDDPDDADDADAVGAGLRCLAALWHGDLRRCLELREWAAHPAPGVRANLAMIAHSYGHRFLLQELALSETDPGELARLEDLLYHDPDPDAFNAFRDDFGGAAVMVDEDGDPVGAWEDA
;
A
#
# COMPACT_ATOMS: atom_id res chain seq x y z
N MET A 1 15.28 -35.56 -15.14
CA MET A 1 15.93 -34.99 -13.95
C MET A 1 17.34 -34.65 -14.36
N THR A 2 17.66 -33.37 -14.35
CA THR A 2 18.99 -32.82 -14.65
C THR A 2 20.00 -33.34 -13.63
N ASP A 3 21.19 -33.67 -14.11
CA ASP A 3 22.32 -34.20 -13.35
C ASP A 3 22.98 -33.06 -12.53
N PHE A 4 22.19 -32.43 -11.66
CA PHE A 4 22.63 -31.32 -10.82
C PHE A 4 23.31 -31.88 -9.56
N ALA A 5 24.55 -31.49 -9.33
CA ALA A 5 25.27 -31.84 -8.11
C ALA A 5 24.69 -31.07 -6.93
N ILE A 6 24.35 -31.78 -5.85
CA ILE A 6 23.86 -31.17 -4.61
C ILE A 6 24.95 -30.25 -4.04
N PRO A 7 24.65 -28.98 -3.72
CA PRO A 7 25.65 -28.07 -3.17
C PRO A 7 26.22 -28.55 -1.83
N ASP A 8 27.51 -28.31 -1.60
CA ASP A 8 28.23 -28.78 -0.40
C ASP A 8 27.62 -28.25 0.92
N TRP A 9 27.00 -27.07 0.88
CA TRP A 9 26.36 -26.44 2.04
C TRP A 9 25.04 -27.13 2.46
N TRP A 10 24.41 -27.91 1.57
CA TRP A 10 23.06 -28.47 1.76
C TRP A 10 22.92 -29.26 3.06
N GLY A 11 23.83 -30.21 3.29
CA GLY A 11 23.76 -31.08 4.48
C GLY A 11 23.97 -30.33 5.80
N GLY A 12 24.72 -29.23 5.77
CA GLY A 12 24.93 -28.37 6.94
C GLY A 12 23.70 -27.53 7.28
N LEU A 13 23.07 -26.94 6.27
CA LEU A 13 21.91 -26.06 6.45
C LEU A 13 20.66 -26.83 6.87
N THR A 14 20.41 -27.99 6.25
CA THR A 14 19.17 -28.75 6.47
C THR A 14 19.09 -29.46 7.82
N GLY A 15 20.21 -29.55 8.55
CA GLY A 15 20.24 -30.05 9.93
C GLY A 15 19.78 -29.04 10.99
N GLU A 16 19.63 -27.76 10.64
CA GLU A 16 19.28 -26.68 11.56
C GLU A 16 17.77 -26.53 11.74
N ARG A 17 17.32 -26.15 12.94
CA ARG A 17 15.90 -25.89 13.23
C ARG A 17 15.53 -24.47 12.84
N LEU A 18 15.18 -24.28 11.56
CA LEU A 18 14.82 -22.98 10.98
C LEU A 18 13.31 -22.84 10.69
N GLY A 19 12.51 -23.86 11.05
CA GLY A 19 11.08 -23.91 10.69
C GLY A 19 10.83 -24.22 9.21
N VAL A 20 11.89 -24.55 8.46
CA VAL A 20 11.86 -24.97 7.06
C VAL A 20 11.79 -26.50 6.98
N VAL A 21 10.87 -27.00 6.15
CA VAL A 21 10.80 -28.39 5.70
C VAL A 21 11.57 -28.49 4.40
N TRP A 22 12.82 -28.97 4.50
CA TRP A 22 13.67 -29.21 3.33
C TRP A 22 13.26 -30.49 2.62
N LEU A 23 13.18 -30.45 1.29
CA LEU A 23 12.85 -31.59 0.43
C LEU A 23 14.08 -32.49 0.27
N ASP A 24 13.85 -33.79 0.09
CA ASP A 24 14.92 -34.68 -0.37
C ASP A 24 15.40 -34.20 -1.75
N PRO A 25 16.72 -34.15 -2.04
CA PRO A 25 17.20 -33.78 -3.38
C PRO A 25 16.61 -34.58 -4.54
N ALA A 26 16.15 -35.81 -4.29
CA ALA A 26 15.43 -36.60 -5.29
C ALA A 26 14.03 -36.04 -5.62
N ASP A 27 13.45 -35.25 -4.72
CA ASP A 27 12.13 -34.65 -4.80
C ASP A 27 12.18 -33.15 -5.15
N TRP A 28 13.34 -32.63 -5.58
CA TRP A 28 13.43 -31.24 -6.03
C TRP A 28 12.65 -31.03 -7.32
N GLU A 29 11.79 -30.02 -7.30
CA GLU A 29 10.82 -29.75 -8.37
C GLU A 29 11.09 -28.41 -9.05
N PRO A 30 10.88 -28.26 -10.37
CA PRO A 30 11.05 -26.97 -11.02
C PRO A 30 10.14 -25.89 -10.45
N ALA A 31 10.66 -24.69 -10.23
CA ALA A 31 9.93 -23.59 -9.58
C ALA A 31 8.64 -23.18 -10.31
N TRP A 32 8.59 -23.31 -11.63
CA TRP A 32 7.40 -23.00 -12.45
C TRP A 32 6.22 -23.95 -12.21
N GLN A 33 6.43 -25.11 -11.58
CA GLN A 33 5.34 -26.02 -11.21
C GLN A 33 4.63 -25.60 -9.91
N HIS A 34 5.22 -24.65 -9.17
CA HIS A 34 4.75 -24.17 -7.87
C HIS A 34 4.35 -22.69 -7.90
N VAL A 35 3.81 -22.24 -9.04
CA VAL A 35 3.28 -20.88 -9.14
C VAL A 35 1.95 -20.84 -8.41
N GLU A 36 1.95 -20.24 -7.23
CA GLU A 36 0.74 -19.84 -6.54
C GLU A 36 0.40 -18.40 -6.96
N GLU A 37 -0.82 -18.15 -7.41
CA GLU A 37 -1.24 -16.80 -7.77
C GLU A 37 -1.28 -15.90 -6.52
N SER A 38 -0.67 -14.72 -6.60
CA SER A 38 -0.65 -13.74 -5.50
C SER A 38 -2.01 -13.06 -5.29
N GLY A 39 -2.86 -13.06 -6.33
CA GLY A 39 -4.05 -12.22 -6.41
C GLY A 39 -3.75 -10.72 -6.54
N ALA A 40 -2.48 -10.31 -6.55
CA ALA A 40 -2.07 -8.93 -6.73
C ALA A 40 -1.95 -8.59 -8.21
N MET A 41 -2.39 -7.38 -8.55
CA MET A 41 -2.14 -6.78 -9.86
C MET A 41 -0.64 -6.65 -10.10
N SER A 42 -0.21 -7.09 -11.27
CA SER A 42 1.15 -6.93 -11.77
C SER A 42 1.09 -6.35 -13.19
N PRO A 43 1.90 -5.35 -13.54
CA PRO A 43 2.04 -4.91 -14.92
C PRO A 43 2.64 -6.04 -15.77
N GLU A 44 2.21 -6.20 -17.02
CA GLU A 44 2.66 -7.28 -17.93
C GLU A 44 4.20 -7.44 -17.97
N ARG A 45 4.94 -6.32 -17.93
CA ARG A 45 6.42 -6.34 -17.92
C ARG A 45 7.02 -7.13 -16.75
N ARG A 46 6.36 -7.12 -15.59
CA ARG A 46 6.81 -7.82 -14.38
C ARG A 46 6.43 -9.30 -14.39
N ASP A 47 5.42 -9.68 -15.15
CA ASP A 47 5.03 -11.10 -15.31
C ASP A 47 6.05 -11.84 -16.19
N VAL A 48 6.54 -11.17 -17.24
CA VAL A 48 7.65 -11.69 -18.06
C VAL A 48 8.92 -11.87 -17.22
N ASP A 49 9.25 -10.88 -16.38
CA ASP A 49 10.43 -10.97 -15.51
C ASP A 49 10.25 -12.04 -14.41
N ASP A 50 9.04 -12.22 -13.87
CA ASP A 50 8.73 -13.34 -12.97
C ASP A 50 9.02 -14.69 -13.63
N GLU A 51 8.50 -14.94 -14.84
CA GLU A 51 8.73 -16.19 -15.57
C GLU A 51 10.22 -16.43 -15.83
N LEU A 52 10.94 -15.41 -16.29
CA LEU A 52 12.36 -15.49 -16.58
C LEU A 52 13.19 -15.78 -15.33
N LEU A 53 12.92 -15.12 -14.21
CA LEU A 53 13.66 -15.32 -12.96
C LEU A 53 13.40 -16.69 -12.33
N ARG A 54 12.17 -17.23 -12.45
CA ARG A 54 11.83 -18.58 -11.97
C ARG A 54 12.47 -19.68 -12.81
N LYS A 55 12.66 -19.44 -14.10
CA LYS A 55 13.13 -20.46 -15.04
C LYS A 55 14.49 -21.01 -14.61
N GLY A 56 14.61 -22.34 -14.60
CA GLY A 56 15.84 -23.04 -14.22
C GLY A 56 15.97 -23.31 -12.72
N LYS A 57 15.28 -22.55 -11.86
CA LYS A 57 15.33 -22.75 -10.40
C LYS A 57 14.52 -23.95 -9.95
N LEU A 58 14.97 -24.58 -8.88
CA LEU A 58 14.38 -25.76 -8.26
C LEU A 58 13.88 -25.42 -6.87
N LEU A 59 12.65 -25.79 -6.54
CA LEU A 59 12.10 -25.76 -5.19
C LEU A 59 12.81 -26.83 -4.35
N VAL A 60 13.39 -26.40 -3.23
CA VAL A 60 14.19 -27.26 -2.33
C VAL A 60 13.64 -27.30 -0.91
N GLY A 61 12.71 -26.42 -0.54
CA GLY A 61 12.11 -26.41 0.79
C GLY A 61 10.93 -25.46 0.92
N THR A 62 10.12 -25.68 1.96
CA THR A 62 8.97 -24.82 2.29
C THR A 62 8.91 -24.51 3.79
N GLY A 63 8.26 -23.41 4.15
CA GLY A 63 8.16 -22.93 5.52
C GLY A 63 9.29 -21.98 5.92
N PRO A 64 9.23 -21.31 7.09
CA PRO A 64 8.11 -21.34 8.04
C PRO A 64 6.82 -20.77 7.43
N GLU A 65 5.69 -21.13 8.05
CA GLU A 65 4.37 -20.71 7.58
C GLU A 65 3.91 -19.44 8.29
N CYS A 66 3.28 -18.55 7.52
CA CYS A 66 2.43 -17.49 8.05
C CYS A 66 0.97 -17.92 7.95
N VAL A 67 0.16 -17.56 8.95
CA VAL A 67 -1.30 -17.76 8.89
C VAL A 67 -1.94 -16.40 8.66
N ARG A 68 -2.60 -16.25 7.51
CA ARG A 68 -3.34 -15.04 7.15
C ARG A 68 -4.51 -14.87 8.11
N ARG A 69 -4.63 -13.66 8.69
CA ARG A 69 -5.58 -13.39 9.75
C ARG A 69 -7.01 -13.60 9.25
N TRP A 70 -7.83 -14.25 10.09
CA TRP A 70 -9.25 -14.54 9.89
C TRP A 70 -9.62 -15.51 8.74
N THR A 71 -8.89 -15.56 7.62
CA THR A 71 -9.11 -16.60 6.58
C THR A 71 -8.47 -17.94 6.94
N ARG A 72 -7.48 -17.93 7.86
CA ARG A 72 -6.70 -19.11 8.28
C ARG A 72 -5.91 -19.75 7.14
N GLN A 73 -5.77 -19.06 6.00
CA GLN A 73 -4.93 -19.51 4.90
C GLN A 73 -3.48 -19.62 5.39
N ARG A 74 -2.88 -20.80 5.21
CA ARG A 74 -1.48 -21.06 5.57
C ARG A 74 -0.64 -20.78 4.33
N LEU A 75 0.27 -19.82 4.46
CA LEU A 75 1.11 -19.33 3.39
C LEU A 75 2.55 -19.61 3.81
N ALA A 76 3.14 -20.65 3.22
CA ALA A 76 4.51 -21.06 3.52
C ALA A 76 5.49 -20.24 2.69
N ALA A 77 6.60 -19.83 3.31
CA ALA A 77 7.77 -19.40 2.54
C ALA A 77 8.24 -20.55 1.62
N ALA A 78 8.83 -20.21 0.48
CA ALA A 78 9.35 -21.19 -0.48
C ALA A 78 10.82 -20.89 -0.76
N TRP A 79 11.62 -21.96 -0.83
CA TRP A 79 13.06 -21.89 -0.95
C TRP A 79 13.51 -22.54 -2.24
N TYR A 80 14.37 -21.86 -2.99
CA TYR A 80 14.81 -22.30 -4.29
C TYR A 80 16.32 -22.26 -4.44
N VAL A 81 16.86 -23.19 -5.23
CA VAL A 81 18.25 -23.18 -5.69
C VAL A 81 18.26 -22.99 -7.19
N ASP A 82 19.18 -22.16 -7.67
CA ASP A 82 19.49 -22.08 -9.09
C ASP A 82 20.68 -22.99 -9.39
N PRO A 83 20.54 -24.01 -10.27
CA PRO A 83 21.67 -24.83 -10.69
C PRO A 83 22.83 -24.06 -11.31
N ASP A 84 22.55 -22.89 -11.93
CA ASP A 84 23.56 -22.03 -12.54
C ASP A 84 24.22 -21.09 -11.51
N GLU A 85 23.60 -20.90 -10.34
CA GLU A 85 24.10 -20.11 -9.20
C GLU A 85 23.97 -20.89 -7.88
N PRO A 86 24.66 -22.03 -7.72
CA PRO A 86 24.43 -22.98 -6.62
C PRO A 86 24.86 -22.47 -5.24
N ASP A 87 25.61 -21.37 -5.18
CA ASP A 87 26.07 -20.73 -3.94
C ASP A 87 25.05 -19.73 -3.38
N VAL A 88 23.90 -19.55 -4.05
CA VAL A 88 22.81 -18.66 -3.62
C VAL A 88 21.56 -19.47 -3.34
N LEU A 89 20.96 -19.23 -2.17
CA LEU A 89 19.62 -19.72 -1.85
C LEU A 89 18.62 -18.58 -2.09
N TRP A 90 17.51 -18.86 -2.76
CA TRP A 90 16.47 -17.87 -3.02
C TRP A 90 15.28 -18.09 -2.09
N CYS A 91 14.80 -17.02 -1.46
CA CYS A 91 13.66 -17.07 -0.55
C CYS A 91 12.48 -16.26 -1.08
N ALA A 92 11.35 -16.92 -1.27
CA ALA A 92 10.05 -16.30 -1.40
C ALA A 92 9.36 -16.31 -0.02
N LEU A 93 9.01 -15.16 0.54
CA LEU A 93 8.37 -15.10 1.87
C LEU A 93 6.98 -15.78 1.89
N GLY A 94 6.38 -15.98 0.71
CA GLY A 94 5.29 -16.92 0.47
C GLY A 94 5.45 -17.51 -0.93
N GLY A 95 4.97 -18.74 -1.17
CA GLY A 95 5.02 -19.37 -2.51
C GLY A 95 4.39 -18.54 -3.64
N PHE A 96 3.47 -17.63 -3.27
CA PHE A 96 2.82 -16.68 -4.16
C PHE A 96 3.64 -15.42 -4.50
N TYR A 97 4.81 -15.21 -3.88
CA TYR A 97 5.65 -14.07 -4.21
C TYR A 97 6.20 -14.24 -5.62
N PRO A 98 6.10 -13.23 -6.49
CA PRO A 98 6.82 -13.23 -7.75
C PRO A 98 8.34 -13.22 -7.52
N ALA A 99 9.09 -13.81 -8.43
CA ALA A 99 10.53 -14.04 -8.36
C ALA A 99 11.35 -12.75 -8.34
N TRP A 100 10.81 -11.65 -8.88
CA TRP A 100 11.43 -10.34 -8.74
C TRP A 100 11.39 -9.81 -7.29
N LEU A 101 10.52 -10.36 -6.42
CA LEU A 101 10.54 -10.13 -4.96
C LEU A 101 11.32 -11.19 -4.17
N TRP A 102 11.92 -12.20 -4.79
CA TRP A 102 12.67 -13.21 -4.04
C TRP A 102 13.96 -12.64 -3.49
N VAL A 103 14.20 -12.93 -2.22
CA VAL A 103 15.37 -12.49 -1.46
C VAL A 103 16.53 -13.43 -1.79
N PRO A 104 17.68 -12.94 -2.28
CA PRO A 104 18.89 -13.73 -2.33
C PRO A 104 19.43 -13.93 -0.91
N VAL A 105 19.79 -15.16 -0.57
CA VAL A 105 20.16 -15.56 0.78
C VAL A 105 21.48 -16.31 0.73
N GLU A 106 22.41 -15.88 1.57
CA GLU A 106 23.60 -16.67 1.85
C GLU A 106 23.14 -18.02 2.46
N PRO A 107 23.56 -19.19 1.94
CA PRO A 107 23.04 -20.50 2.33
C PRO A 107 23.57 -20.97 3.69
N THR A 108 23.40 -20.13 4.71
CA THR A 108 23.76 -20.37 6.10
C THR A 108 22.52 -20.17 6.98
N ALA A 109 22.55 -20.75 8.18
CA ALA A 109 21.47 -20.57 9.14
C ALA A 109 21.32 -19.09 9.57
N ALA A 110 22.38 -18.27 9.49
CA ALA A 110 22.29 -16.84 9.78
C ALA A 110 21.58 -16.09 8.65
N GLY A 111 21.96 -16.37 7.40
CA GLY A 111 21.32 -15.78 6.21
C GLY A 111 19.83 -16.10 6.15
N VAL A 112 19.44 -17.36 6.41
CA VAL A 112 18.01 -17.74 6.47
C VAL A 112 17.23 -16.94 7.50
N ARG A 113 17.78 -16.74 8.72
CA ARG A 113 17.10 -15.97 9.77
C ARG A 113 16.99 -14.48 9.42
N GLU A 114 18.03 -13.92 8.81
CA GLU A 114 18.02 -12.53 8.34
C GLU A 114 16.98 -12.32 7.24
N ALA A 115 16.97 -13.20 6.23
CA ALA A 115 16.02 -13.13 5.12
C ALA A 115 14.56 -13.28 5.57
N LEU A 116 14.31 -14.10 6.60
CA LEU A 116 12.98 -14.22 7.20
C LEU A 116 12.62 -13.02 8.11
N GLY A 117 13.59 -12.24 8.58
CA GLY A 117 13.36 -11.12 9.49
C GLY A 117 12.80 -11.54 10.86
N GLU A 118 13.41 -12.56 11.49
CA GLU A 118 12.89 -13.21 12.71
C GLU A 118 12.49 -12.22 13.84
N PRO A 119 11.29 -12.38 14.46
CA PRO A 119 10.34 -13.49 14.28
C PRO A 119 9.60 -13.46 12.93
N PHE A 120 9.25 -14.62 12.38
CA PHE A 120 8.46 -14.74 11.14
C PHE A 120 7.10 -15.42 11.37
N PRO A 121 5.98 -14.81 10.89
CA PRO A 121 5.90 -13.43 10.44
C PRO A 121 6.25 -12.48 11.59
N ALA A 122 6.52 -11.23 11.26
CA ALA A 122 6.84 -10.26 12.28
C ALA A 122 5.65 -10.07 13.24
N PRO A 123 5.90 -9.80 14.54
CA PRO A 123 4.80 -9.57 15.48
C PRO A 123 4.03 -8.30 15.11
N PRO A 124 2.72 -8.26 15.38
CA PRO A 124 1.95 -7.02 15.35
C PRO A 124 2.66 -5.96 16.20
N ALA A 125 2.78 -4.76 15.65
CA ALA A 125 3.45 -3.64 16.29
C ALA A 125 2.45 -2.48 16.45
N ALA A 126 2.55 -1.75 17.56
CA ALA A 126 1.79 -0.51 17.71
C ALA A 126 2.30 0.52 16.69
N ARG A 127 1.47 1.49 16.28
CA ARG A 127 1.88 2.50 15.29
C ARG A 127 3.15 3.25 15.67
N VAL A 128 3.40 3.47 16.96
CA VAL A 128 4.61 4.14 17.46
C VAL A 128 5.90 3.35 17.18
N GLU A 129 5.81 2.04 16.99
CA GLU A 129 6.94 1.16 16.67
C GLU A 129 7.16 1.04 15.16
N LEU A 130 6.19 1.48 14.34
CA LEU A 130 6.31 1.60 12.89
C LEU A 130 7.00 2.92 12.54
N THR A 131 8.32 2.95 12.73
CA THR A 131 9.13 4.17 12.63
C THR A 131 9.34 4.68 11.20
N GLY A 132 9.17 3.80 10.20
CA GLY A 132 9.17 4.17 8.79
C GLY A 132 7.80 4.72 8.37
N PHE A 133 7.82 5.79 7.58
CA PHE A 133 6.63 6.34 6.95
C PHE A 133 6.97 6.82 5.54
N VAL A 134 6.17 6.41 4.56
CA VAL A 134 6.20 6.94 3.21
C VAL A 134 4.78 7.21 2.73
N ARG A 135 4.61 8.23 1.90
CA ARG A 135 3.41 8.42 1.09
C ARG A 135 3.81 8.58 -0.37
N GLY A 136 3.13 7.87 -1.26
CA GLY A 136 3.30 8.00 -2.70
C GLY A 136 1.97 8.25 -3.40
N PHE A 137 2.03 8.95 -4.52
CA PHE A 137 0.88 9.25 -5.37
C PHE A 137 0.57 8.04 -6.25
N LEU A 138 -0.70 7.62 -6.29
CA LEU A 138 -1.15 6.50 -7.12
C LEU A 138 -1.85 6.95 -8.41
N GLY A 139 -2.32 8.20 -8.46
CA GLY A 139 -3.12 8.72 -9.57
C GLY A 139 -4.28 9.58 -9.11
N LEU A 140 -5.03 10.08 -10.10
CA LEU A 140 -6.31 10.73 -9.85
C LEU A 140 -7.40 9.68 -9.60
N ARG A 141 -8.37 10.01 -8.76
CA ARG A 141 -9.40 9.11 -8.24
C ARG A 141 -10.11 8.31 -9.32
N ASP A 142 -10.50 8.95 -10.42
CA ASP A 142 -11.23 8.28 -11.50
C ASP A 142 -10.31 7.43 -12.41
N LEU A 143 -9.00 7.53 -12.24
CA LEU A 143 -7.98 6.78 -12.99
C LEU A 143 -7.37 5.63 -12.19
N VAL A 144 -7.41 5.68 -10.86
CA VAL A 144 -6.95 4.58 -10.02
C VAL A 144 -7.98 3.45 -10.07
N THR A 145 -7.57 2.29 -10.57
CA THR A 145 -8.44 1.13 -10.76
C THR A 145 -7.88 -0.13 -10.11
N VAL A 146 -8.78 -1.06 -9.82
CA VAL A 146 -8.49 -2.43 -9.33
C VAL A 146 -9.22 -3.46 -10.20
N PRO A 147 -8.83 -4.74 -10.19
CA PRO A 147 -9.54 -5.78 -10.90
C PRO A 147 -10.92 -5.96 -10.28
N TYR A 148 -11.91 -6.26 -11.13
CA TYR A 148 -13.25 -6.57 -10.69
C TYR A 148 -13.27 -7.96 -10.03
N VAL A 149 -13.67 -7.98 -8.76
CA VAL A 149 -13.93 -9.22 -8.01
C VAL A 149 -15.43 -9.37 -7.85
N ALA A 150 -15.99 -10.39 -8.49
CA ALA A 150 -17.41 -10.68 -8.48
C ALA A 150 -17.90 -11.09 -7.09
N VAL A 151 -19.16 -10.77 -6.79
CA VAL A 151 -19.84 -11.23 -5.58
C VAL A 151 -20.63 -12.48 -5.93
N GLU A 152 -20.14 -13.65 -5.49
CA GLU A 152 -20.79 -14.93 -5.70
C GLU A 152 -21.36 -15.47 -4.39
N GLU A 153 -22.63 -15.87 -4.41
CA GLU A 153 -23.30 -16.37 -3.20
C GLU A 153 -22.64 -17.68 -2.72
N GLY A 154 -22.19 -17.69 -1.47
CA GLY A 154 -21.56 -18.86 -0.85
C GLY A 154 -20.08 -19.06 -1.20
N VAL A 155 -19.52 -18.24 -2.08
CA VAL A 155 -18.08 -18.25 -2.40
C VAL A 155 -17.39 -17.10 -1.66
N PRO A 156 -16.40 -17.39 -0.80
CA PRO A 156 -15.65 -16.33 -0.16
C PRO A 156 -14.87 -15.47 -1.18
N PRO A 157 -14.72 -14.15 -0.97
CA PRO A 157 -14.03 -13.29 -1.92
C PRO A 157 -12.59 -13.71 -2.25
N TRP A 158 -11.87 -14.34 -1.32
CA TRP A 158 -10.50 -14.81 -1.55
C TRP A 158 -10.41 -16.12 -2.34
N GLU A 159 -11.54 -16.77 -2.61
CA GLU A 159 -11.66 -17.93 -3.51
C GLU A 159 -12.21 -17.52 -4.90
N ALA A 160 -12.69 -16.28 -5.03
CA ALA A 160 -13.13 -15.75 -6.31
C ALA A 160 -11.93 -15.46 -7.21
N VAL A 161 -12.04 -15.86 -8.47
CA VAL A 161 -11.07 -15.50 -9.51
C VAL A 161 -11.49 -14.14 -10.06
N PRO A 162 -10.62 -13.12 -10.03
CA PRO A 162 -10.90 -11.85 -10.68
C PRO A 162 -11.19 -12.07 -12.17
N ALA A 163 -12.07 -11.25 -12.76
CA ALA A 163 -12.22 -11.27 -14.21
C ALA A 163 -10.96 -10.61 -14.83
N ASP A 164 -10.18 -11.38 -15.60
CA ASP A 164 -8.82 -11.01 -16.02
C ASP A 164 -8.70 -9.62 -16.71
N ASP A 165 -9.74 -9.17 -17.41
CA ASP A 165 -9.72 -7.91 -18.19
C ASP A 165 -10.61 -6.79 -17.62
N ASP A 166 -11.45 -7.06 -16.62
CA ASP A 166 -12.41 -6.08 -16.12
C ASP A 166 -11.80 -5.30 -14.95
N ARG A 167 -11.55 -4.00 -15.16
CA ARG A 167 -11.11 -3.07 -14.12
C ARG A 167 -12.22 -2.11 -13.73
N VAL A 168 -12.31 -1.82 -12.43
CA VAL A 168 -13.24 -0.85 -11.87
C VAL A 168 -12.49 0.23 -11.11
N ALA A 169 -13.10 1.41 -10.97
CA ALA A 169 -12.54 2.47 -10.13
C ALA A 169 -12.30 1.93 -8.71
N ALA A 170 -11.18 2.35 -8.11
CA ALA A 170 -10.78 1.94 -6.77
C ALA A 170 -11.58 2.67 -5.68
N ASP A 171 -12.90 2.44 -5.66
CA ASP A 171 -13.79 2.88 -4.58
C ASP A 171 -13.67 1.95 -3.36
N GLY A 172 -14.36 2.31 -2.27
CA GLY A 172 -14.30 1.58 -1.01
C GLY A 172 -14.65 0.08 -1.14
N PRO A 173 -15.83 -0.28 -1.69
CA PRO A 173 -16.21 -1.67 -1.90
C PRO A 173 -15.30 -2.44 -2.85
N ALA A 174 -14.87 -1.84 -3.96
CA ALA A 174 -13.97 -2.49 -4.91
C ALA A 174 -12.61 -2.77 -4.28
N LEU A 175 -12.04 -1.78 -3.57
CA LEU A 175 -10.80 -1.94 -2.82
C LEU A 175 -10.92 -3.03 -1.74
N ASP A 176 -12.01 -3.06 -0.95
CA ASP A 176 -12.24 -4.08 0.07
C ASP A 176 -12.29 -5.50 -0.54
N ARG A 177 -13.00 -5.66 -1.66
CA ARG A 177 -13.08 -6.96 -2.35
C ARG A 177 -11.73 -7.39 -2.93
N TYR A 178 -11.05 -6.48 -3.63
CA TYR A 178 -9.72 -6.75 -4.17
C TYR A 178 -8.70 -7.08 -3.06
N ALA A 179 -8.66 -6.31 -1.97
CA ALA A 179 -7.72 -6.58 -0.89
C ALA A 179 -7.93 -7.96 -0.22
N LYS A 180 -9.14 -8.54 -0.30
CA LYS A 180 -9.39 -9.92 0.16
C LYS A 180 -8.74 -10.97 -0.74
N THR A 181 -8.61 -10.74 -2.05
CA THR A 181 -7.90 -11.65 -2.96
C THR A 181 -6.39 -11.53 -2.84
N VAL A 182 -5.87 -10.34 -2.54
CA VAL A 182 -4.43 -10.07 -2.41
C VAL A 182 -3.83 -10.79 -1.20
N LYS A 183 -2.91 -11.72 -1.44
CA LYS A 183 -2.26 -12.53 -0.38
C LYS A 183 -1.22 -11.77 0.45
N PHE A 184 -0.80 -10.59 0.01
CA PHE A 184 0.10 -9.72 0.78
C PHE A 184 -0.59 -8.97 1.92
N LEU A 185 -1.93 -8.94 1.98
CA LEU A 185 -2.71 -8.20 2.97
C LEU A 185 -3.53 -9.14 3.86
N ASP A 186 -3.68 -8.77 5.13
CA ASP A 186 -4.79 -9.28 5.92
C ASP A 186 -6.11 -8.70 5.36
N PRO A 187 -7.20 -9.49 5.29
CA PRO A 187 -8.38 -9.13 4.51
C PRO A 187 -9.26 -8.02 5.12
N GLN A 188 -8.99 -7.57 6.35
CA GLN A 188 -9.86 -6.66 7.09
C GLN A 188 -9.32 -5.23 7.05
N PRO A 189 -9.99 -4.30 6.34
CA PRO A 189 -9.65 -2.89 6.40
C PRO A 189 -10.24 -2.19 7.62
N TRP A 190 -9.67 -1.06 8.01
CA TRP A 190 -10.30 -0.09 8.90
C TRP A 190 -10.25 1.33 8.30
N GLY A 191 -11.18 2.18 8.75
CA GLY A 191 -11.33 3.55 8.27
C GLY A 191 -10.50 4.57 9.07
N SER A 192 -10.46 5.81 8.58
CA SER A 192 -9.66 6.92 9.15
C SER A 192 -10.04 7.31 10.60
N ALA A 193 -11.21 6.88 11.09
CA ALA A 193 -11.59 7.08 12.48
C ALA A 193 -10.70 6.29 13.46
N ARG A 194 -10.06 5.21 13.00
CA ARG A 194 -9.15 4.40 13.81
C ARG A 194 -7.70 4.74 13.46
N GLN A 195 -6.89 5.02 14.48
CA GLN A 195 -5.45 5.26 14.30
C GLN A 195 -4.64 3.96 14.26
N GLU A 196 -5.18 2.92 14.89
CA GLU A 196 -4.57 1.61 15.06
C GLU A 196 -5.52 0.55 14.49
N ASP A 197 -4.95 -0.61 14.18
CA ASP A 197 -5.73 -1.77 13.77
C ASP A 197 -6.68 -2.19 14.91
N PRO A 198 -8.00 -2.12 14.72
CA PRO A 198 -8.97 -2.42 15.77
C PRO A 198 -9.25 -3.92 15.93
N TYR A 199 -8.71 -4.76 15.04
CA TYR A 199 -9.07 -6.17 14.98
C TYR A 199 -8.19 -7.02 15.89
N PRO A 200 -8.77 -7.99 16.62
CA PRO A 200 -8.00 -8.97 17.37
C PRO A 200 -7.21 -9.90 16.43
N GLU A 201 -6.07 -10.40 16.92
CA GLU A 201 -5.25 -11.39 16.20
C GLU A 201 -6.03 -12.68 15.89
N GLU A 202 -6.89 -13.11 16.81
CA GLU A 202 -7.78 -14.25 16.62
C GLU A 202 -9.24 -13.80 16.52
N PRO A 203 -10.02 -14.34 15.56
CA PRO A 203 -11.42 -13.98 15.41
C PRO A 203 -12.22 -14.42 16.65
N PRO A 204 -13.15 -13.59 17.15
CA PRO A 204 -13.97 -13.95 18.30
C PRO A 204 -14.82 -15.19 18.00
N GLY A 205 -14.78 -16.18 18.89
CA GLY A 205 -15.67 -17.35 18.85
C GLY A 205 -15.12 -18.61 18.18
N GLY A 206 -13.95 -18.56 17.52
CA GLY A 206 -13.33 -19.72 16.87
C GLY A 206 -14.08 -20.18 15.61
N LEU A 207 -13.33 -20.43 14.51
CA LEU A 207 -13.82 -20.86 13.18
C LEU A 207 -15.18 -20.26 12.78
N THR A 208 -15.18 -18.98 12.45
CA THR A 208 -16.37 -18.27 11.99
C THR A 208 -16.58 -18.42 10.49
N ALA A 209 -17.84 -18.60 10.09
CA ALA A 209 -18.28 -18.65 8.70
C ALA A 209 -17.84 -17.38 7.93
N PRO A 210 -17.50 -17.48 6.62
CA PRO A 210 -17.08 -16.35 5.78
C PRO A 210 -17.98 -15.11 5.89
N ALA A 211 -19.29 -15.27 6.08
CA ALA A 211 -20.26 -14.19 6.22
C ALA A 211 -20.01 -13.25 7.43
N LEU A 212 -19.31 -13.71 8.48
CA LEU A 212 -19.00 -12.87 9.64
C LEU A 212 -17.83 -11.91 9.40
N LEU A 213 -17.03 -12.15 8.36
CA LEU A 213 -15.86 -11.31 8.02
C LEU A 213 -16.26 -9.95 7.48
N ASP A 214 -17.43 -9.84 6.86
CA ASP A 214 -17.95 -8.58 6.31
C ASP A 214 -18.90 -7.89 7.29
N LEU A 215 -19.70 -8.67 8.04
CA LEU A 215 -20.70 -8.13 8.94
C LEU A 215 -20.13 -7.59 10.27
N ALA A 216 -19.10 -8.22 10.84
CA ALA A 216 -18.54 -7.77 12.12
C ALA A 216 -17.82 -6.40 12.03
N PRO A 217 -16.95 -6.14 11.04
CA PRO A 217 -16.34 -4.82 10.83
C PRO A 217 -17.33 -3.66 10.69
N ILE A 218 -18.42 -3.90 9.95
CA ILE A 218 -19.46 -2.91 9.69
C ILE A 218 -20.25 -2.64 10.97
N ARG A 219 -20.69 -3.70 11.65
CA ARG A 219 -21.42 -3.59 12.93
C ARG A 219 -20.61 -2.86 14.00
N ASP A 220 -19.31 -3.14 14.07
CA ASP A 220 -18.44 -2.64 15.14
C ASP A 220 -17.81 -1.27 14.83
N GLY A 221 -18.22 -0.65 13.70
CA GLY A 221 -17.77 0.68 13.31
C GLY A 221 -16.26 0.75 13.07
N HIS A 222 -15.66 -0.31 12.54
CA HIS A 222 -14.23 -0.34 12.24
C HIS A 222 -13.90 0.38 10.93
N ARG A 223 -14.88 0.49 10.02
CA ARG A 223 -14.75 1.17 8.71
C ARG A 223 -15.17 2.65 8.74
N LEU A 224 -15.52 3.18 9.92
CA LEU A 224 -15.93 4.58 10.09
C LEU A 224 -14.82 5.55 9.66
N GLN A 225 -15.24 6.66 9.06
CA GLN A 225 -14.36 7.75 8.65
C GLN A 225 -14.56 8.93 9.61
N ARG A 226 -13.47 9.57 10.04
CA ARG A 226 -13.55 10.71 10.98
C ARG A 226 -13.50 12.02 10.23
N LEU A 227 -14.44 12.91 10.58
CA LEU A 227 -14.51 14.28 10.09
C LEU A 227 -13.19 15.02 10.33
N GLY A 228 -12.73 15.77 9.32
CA GLY A 228 -11.47 16.52 9.38
C GLY A 228 -10.20 15.66 9.28
N ARG A 229 -10.33 14.34 9.08
CA ARG A 229 -9.20 13.48 8.67
C ARG A 229 -9.27 13.17 7.19
N VAL A 230 -8.11 12.88 6.62
CA VAL A 230 -8.05 12.34 5.27
C VAL A 230 -8.77 10.99 5.25
N PRO A 231 -9.76 10.81 4.35
CA PRO A 231 -10.45 9.55 4.16
C PRO A 231 -9.47 8.49 3.76
N SER A 232 -9.58 7.33 4.40
CA SER A 232 -8.66 6.25 4.12
C SER A 232 -9.28 4.90 4.37
N MET A 233 -8.85 3.90 3.61
CA MET A 233 -8.94 2.50 3.99
C MET A 233 -7.55 1.99 4.29
N THR A 234 -7.38 1.38 5.46
CA THR A 234 -6.08 0.87 5.91
C THR A 234 -6.15 -0.62 6.12
N TRP A 235 -5.15 -1.35 5.62
CA TRP A 235 -4.95 -2.76 5.83
C TRP A 235 -3.63 -3.01 6.55
N ARG A 236 -3.53 -4.19 7.16
CA ARG A 236 -2.28 -4.72 7.67
C ARG A 236 -1.64 -5.63 6.62
N THR A 237 -0.35 -5.51 6.37
CA THR A 237 0.37 -6.45 5.50
C THR A 237 0.69 -7.77 6.23
N LEU A 238 0.86 -8.85 5.46
CA LEU A 238 0.92 -10.21 5.99
C LEU A 238 2.19 -10.51 6.79
N HIS A 239 3.37 -10.14 6.28
CA HIS A 239 4.66 -10.57 6.82
C HIS A 239 5.32 -9.49 7.67
N SER A 240 5.39 -8.26 7.15
CA SER A 240 6.00 -7.13 7.86
C SER A 240 5.09 -6.51 8.90
N ARG A 241 3.77 -6.77 8.82
CA ARG A 241 2.72 -6.16 9.66
C ARG A 241 2.70 -4.63 9.55
N SER A 242 3.03 -4.13 8.38
CA SER A 242 2.93 -2.71 8.04
C SER A 242 1.47 -2.29 7.96
N GLN A 243 1.19 -1.00 8.18
CA GLN A 243 -0.12 -0.41 7.93
C GLN A 243 -0.07 0.30 6.58
N LEU A 244 -0.79 -0.23 5.59
CA LEU A 244 -0.93 0.33 4.25
C LEU A 244 -2.30 0.98 4.12
N SER A 245 -2.33 2.29 3.92
CA SER A 245 -3.53 3.08 3.73
C SER A 245 -3.65 3.55 2.28
N VAL A 246 -4.81 3.39 1.67
CA VAL A 246 -5.21 4.14 0.46
C VAL A 246 -5.97 5.36 0.94
N GLU A 247 -5.41 6.55 0.69
CA GLU A 247 -5.89 7.85 1.13
C GLU A 247 -6.42 8.66 -0.06
N ILE A 248 -7.55 9.37 0.09
CA ILE A 248 -8.06 10.29 -0.95
C ILE A 248 -8.00 11.73 -0.45
N HIS A 249 -7.13 12.50 -1.08
CA HIS A 249 -6.78 13.88 -0.78
C HIS A 249 -7.50 14.84 -1.72
N THR A 250 -8.02 15.95 -1.19
CA THR A 250 -8.67 17.00 -1.99
C THR A 250 -9.74 16.46 -2.98
N ARG A 251 -10.41 15.35 -2.61
CA ARG A 251 -11.40 14.59 -3.42
C ARG A 251 -10.88 13.91 -4.69
N GLU A 252 -9.72 14.28 -5.21
CA GLU A 252 -9.22 13.84 -6.51
C GLU A 252 -7.89 13.07 -6.43
N VAL A 253 -7.03 13.38 -5.48
CA VAL A 253 -5.66 12.84 -5.44
C VAL A 253 -5.64 11.58 -4.59
N VAL A 254 -5.26 10.44 -5.16
CA VAL A 254 -5.14 9.18 -4.42
C VAL A 254 -3.69 8.92 -4.06
N CYS A 255 -3.45 8.61 -2.78
CA CYS A 255 -2.13 8.26 -2.27
C CYS A 255 -2.15 6.89 -1.58
N ALA A 256 -1.03 6.17 -1.66
CA ALA A 256 -0.72 5.11 -0.72
C ALA A 256 0.15 5.69 0.40
N ALA A 257 -0.29 5.58 1.65
CA ALA A 257 0.48 5.94 2.83
C ALA A 257 0.82 4.68 3.62
N VAL A 258 2.10 4.44 3.89
CA VAL A 258 2.58 3.21 4.52
C VAL A 258 3.34 3.56 5.79
N ARG A 259 2.95 2.93 6.90
CA ARG A 259 3.72 2.90 8.15
C ARG A 259 4.31 1.52 8.34
N TYR A 260 5.61 1.44 8.55
CA TYR A 260 6.32 0.17 8.51
C TYR A 260 7.53 0.16 9.44
N ARG A 261 8.04 -1.04 9.72
CA ARG A 261 9.38 -1.22 10.28
C ARG A 261 10.36 -1.32 9.10
N PRO A 262 11.43 -0.51 9.05
CA PRO A 262 12.43 -0.60 7.99
C PRO A 262 12.94 -2.02 7.82
N SER A 263 12.96 -2.49 6.57
CA SER A 263 13.40 -3.84 6.21
C SER A 263 14.91 -4.07 6.44
N PRO A 264 15.34 -5.33 6.62
CA PRO A 264 16.75 -5.71 6.70
C PRO A 264 17.48 -5.49 5.36
N GLU A 265 18.82 -5.57 5.37
CA GLU A 265 19.64 -5.25 4.18
C GLU A 265 19.35 -6.16 2.98
N SER A 266 19.20 -7.47 3.20
CA SER A 266 18.84 -8.43 2.14
C SER A 266 17.55 -8.07 1.40
N HIS A 267 16.56 -7.50 2.09
CA HIS A 267 15.33 -7.03 1.47
C HIS A 267 15.55 -5.71 0.73
N ARG A 268 16.38 -4.81 1.27
CA ARG A 268 16.73 -3.53 0.63
C ARG A 268 17.41 -3.74 -0.71
N GLU A 269 18.27 -4.75 -0.81
CA GLU A 269 18.90 -5.15 -2.06
C GLU A 269 17.86 -5.53 -3.13
N VAL A 270 16.81 -6.25 -2.75
CA VAL A 270 15.69 -6.59 -3.65
C VAL A 270 14.98 -5.32 -4.13
N VAL A 271 14.67 -4.39 -3.22
CA VAL A 271 14.00 -3.12 -3.59
C VAL A 271 14.88 -2.28 -4.51
N ARG A 272 16.17 -2.18 -4.20
CA ARG A 272 17.16 -1.48 -5.04
C ARG A 272 17.20 -2.05 -6.45
N ARG A 273 17.26 -3.39 -6.58
CA ARG A 273 17.20 -4.08 -7.88
C ARG A 273 15.90 -3.76 -8.63
N ILE A 274 14.75 -3.77 -7.95
CA ILE A 274 13.45 -3.45 -8.57
C ILE A 274 13.45 -2.01 -9.10
N ASN A 275 13.92 -1.06 -8.31
CA ASN A 275 14.04 0.34 -8.71
C ASN A 275 14.95 0.49 -9.92
N GLU A 276 16.11 -0.16 -9.93
CA GLU A 276 17.07 -0.11 -11.03
C GLU A 276 16.54 -0.75 -12.33
N VAL A 277 15.91 -1.93 -12.24
CA VAL A 277 15.46 -2.70 -13.40
C VAL A 277 14.19 -2.10 -14.02
N HIS A 278 13.24 -1.67 -13.19
CA HIS A 278 11.92 -1.23 -13.65
C HIS A 278 11.74 0.29 -13.67
N GLY A 279 12.74 1.05 -13.21
CA GLY A 279 12.67 2.51 -13.10
C GLY A 279 11.75 2.98 -11.98
N GLU A 280 11.47 2.13 -11.00
CA GLU A 280 10.63 2.46 -9.84
C GLU A 280 11.41 3.27 -8.81
N ARG A 281 10.70 3.86 -7.85
CA ARG A 281 11.30 4.69 -6.80
C ARG A 281 10.77 4.38 -5.41
N TYR A 282 10.54 3.10 -5.12
CA TYR A 282 10.18 2.71 -3.76
C TYR A 282 11.33 3.05 -2.80
N PRO A 283 11.06 3.52 -1.57
CA PRO A 283 12.10 3.59 -0.54
C PRO A 283 12.77 2.23 -0.37
N GLU A 284 14.11 2.18 -0.36
CA GLU A 284 14.82 0.89 -0.33
C GLU A 284 14.47 0.05 0.90
N ASP A 285 14.12 0.68 2.03
CA ASP A 285 13.74 -0.01 3.26
C ASP A 285 12.25 -0.41 3.34
N LEU A 286 11.48 -0.22 2.26
CA LEU A 286 10.07 -0.58 2.19
C LEU A 286 9.91 -2.11 2.20
N PRO A 287 8.98 -2.67 2.99
CA PRO A 287 8.79 -4.11 3.04
C PRO A 287 8.28 -4.72 1.73
N LEU A 288 8.74 -5.95 1.44
CA LEU A 288 8.44 -6.63 0.18
C LEU A 288 6.95 -6.99 0.03
N ASP A 289 6.23 -7.26 1.13
CA ASP A 289 4.77 -7.43 1.06
C ASP A 289 4.05 -6.12 0.72
N VAL A 290 4.54 -4.96 1.16
CA VAL A 290 4.01 -3.67 0.74
C VAL A 290 4.22 -3.47 -0.77
N ILE A 291 5.42 -3.74 -1.28
CA ILE A 291 5.72 -3.62 -2.71
C ILE A 291 4.84 -4.57 -3.52
N GLY A 292 4.64 -5.81 -3.05
CA GLY A 292 3.73 -6.76 -3.68
C GLY A 292 2.30 -6.25 -3.84
N VAL A 293 1.79 -5.47 -2.87
CA VAL A 293 0.47 -4.82 -2.98
C VAL A 293 0.49 -3.66 -3.95
N LEU A 294 1.52 -2.81 -3.85
CA LEU A 294 1.63 -1.58 -4.64
C LEU A 294 2.04 -1.83 -6.09
N ALA A 295 2.40 -3.06 -6.42
CA ALA A 295 2.94 -3.44 -7.70
C ALA A 295 2.04 -3.06 -8.89
N GLY A 296 0.72 -3.10 -8.69
CA GLY A 296 -0.27 -2.81 -9.72
C GLY A 296 -0.53 -1.34 -10.02
N TRP A 297 0.13 -0.43 -9.31
CA TRP A 297 0.01 1.01 -9.49
C TRP A 297 1.38 1.64 -9.73
N GLU A 298 1.37 2.79 -10.41
CA GLU A 298 2.53 3.66 -10.47
C GLU A 298 2.66 4.39 -9.13
N PHE A 299 3.79 4.20 -8.44
CA PHE A 299 4.04 4.81 -7.13
C PHE A 299 4.88 6.08 -7.31
N GLY A 300 4.21 7.20 -7.52
CA GLY A 300 4.85 8.50 -7.70
C GLY A 300 5.42 9.05 -6.39
N VAL A 301 6.67 9.50 -6.43
CA VAL A 301 7.35 10.13 -5.28
C VAL A 301 7.47 11.65 -5.45
N GLU A 302 7.81 12.33 -4.35
CA GLU A 302 8.00 13.79 -4.30
C GLU A 302 8.89 14.31 -5.43
N ASP A 303 10.06 13.69 -5.63
CA ASP A 303 11.03 14.14 -6.64
C ASP A 303 10.49 14.08 -8.08
N ASP A 304 9.59 13.15 -8.39
CA ASP A 304 9.01 13.04 -9.73
C ASP A 304 7.97 14.13 -9.95
N LEU A 305 7.15 14.40 -8.93
CA LEU A 305 6.13 15.45 -8.98
C LEU A 305 6.75 16.86 -8.96
N ALA A 306 7.81 17.06 -8.18
CA ALA A 306 8.55 18.32 -8.14
C ALA A 306 9.20 18.65 -9.49
N ARG A 307 9.75 17.64 -10.17
CA ARG A 307 10.30 17.82 -11.52
C ARG A 307 9.27 18.30 -12.54
N ASN A 308 8.01 17.88 -12.42
CA ASN A 308 6.95 18.35 -13.29
C ASN A 308 6.58 19.82 -13.04
N LEU A 309 6.81 20.34 -11.82
CA LEU A 309 6.63 21.77 -11.52
C LEU A 309 7.75 22.66 -12.06
N ASP A 310 8.95 22.08 -12.25
CA ASP A 310 10.11 22.76 -12.81
C ASP A 310 10.17 22.71 -14.35
N ASP A 311 9.19 22.07 -15.00
CA ASP A 311 9.16 21.98 -16.46
C ASP A 311 8.87 23.37 -17.07
N PRO A 312 9.82 23.94 -17.86
CA PRO A 312 9.64 25.27 -18.44
C PRO A 312 8.46 25.34 -19.43
N ASP A 313 8.03 24.22 -19.99
CA ASP A 313 6.87 24.18 -20.89
C ASP A 313 5.55 24.33 -20.12
N ASP A 314 5.53 23.91 -18.84
CA ASP A 314 4.36 23.95 -17.95
C ASP A 314 4.39 25.11 -16.93
N ALA A 315 5.52 25.81 -16.79
CA ALA A 315 5.70 26.86 -15.77
C ALA A 315 4.70 28.03 -15.87
N ASP A 316 4.18 28.29 -17.07
CA ASP A 316 3.16 29.31 -17.32
C ASP A 316 1.71 28.74 -17.31
N ASP A 317 1.55 27.41 -17.26
CA ASP A 317 0.25 26.75 -17.18
C ASP A 317 -0.21 26.63 -15.72
N ALA A 318 -1.11 27.52 -15.32
CA ALA A 318 -1.64 27.56 -13.97
C ALA A 318 -2.38 26.28 -13.55
N ASP A 319 -2.96 25.53 -14.49
CA ASP A 319 -3.68 24.29 -14.20
C ASP A 319 -2.71 23.14 -13.96
N ALA A 320 -1.65 23.03 -14.76
CA ALA A 320 -0.58 22.05 -14.58
C ALA A 320 0.15 22.26 -13.24
N VAL A 321 0.57 23.51 -12.96
CA VAL A 321 1.20 23.88 -11.69
C VAL A 321 0.24 23.63 -10.51
N GLY A 322 -1.02 24.01 -10.65
CA GLY A 322 -2.04 23.78 -9.62
C GLY A 322 -2.26 22.29 -9.33
N ALA A 323 -2.24 21.42 -10.34
CA ALA A 323 -2.33 19.97 -10.17
C ALA A 323 -1.10 19.41 -9.43
N GLY A 324 0.12 19.82 -9.83
CA GLY A 324 1.35 19.40 -9.15
C GLY A 324 1.39 19.83 -7.68
N LEU A 325 0.96 21.06 -7.38
CA LEU A 325 0.87 21.55 -5.99
C LEU A 325 -0.14 20.75 -5.15
N ARG A 326 -1.28 20.34 -5.71
CA ARG A 326 -2.24 19.48 -5.02
C ARG A 326 -1.64 18.12 -4.69
N CYS A 327 -0.91 17.52 -5.64
CA CYS A 327 -0.22 16.26 -5.42
C CYS A 327 0.87 16.38 -4.34
N LEU A 328 1.71 17.42 -4.38
CA LEU A 328 2.72 17.67 -3.34
C LEU A 328 2.09 17.90 -1.97
N ALA A 329 1.03 18.70 -1.89
CA ALA A 329 0.32 18.94 -0.64
C ALA A 329 -0.26 17.64 -0.04
N ALA A 330 -0.74 16.72 -0.90
CA ALA A 330 -1.18 15.39 -0.48
C ALA A 330 -0.02 14.55 0.06
N LEU A 331 1.12 14.52 -0.63
CA LEU A 331 2.32 13.82 -0.17
C LEU A 331 2.81 14.35 1.19
N TRP A 332 2.82 15.66 1.36
CA TRP A 332 3.30 16.36 2.55
C TRP A 332 2.29 16.42 3.70
N HIS A 333 1.05 15.96 3.49
CA HIS A 333 0.02 16.04 4.51
C HIS A 333 0.44 15.41 5.86
N GLY A 334 0.40 16.18 6.93
CA GLY A 334 0.84 15.77 8.27
C GLY A 334 2.31 16.04 8.58
N ASP A 335 3.10 16.51 7.61
CA ASP A 335 4.43 17.10 7.83
C ASP A 335 4.36 18.62 7.69
N LEU A 336 4.19 19.30 8.83
CA LEU A 336 4.10 20.75 8.86
C LEU A 336 5.33 21.43 8.24
N ARG A 337 6.54 20.85 8.35
CA ARG A 337 7.75 21.48 7.81
C ARG A 337 7.70 21.50 6.30
N ARG A 338 7.30 20.38 5.69
CA ARG A 338 7.12 20.29 4.23
C ARG A 338 5.97 21.17 3.76
N CYS A 339 4.86 21.21 4.49
CA CYS A 339 3.75 22.11 4.15
C CYS A 339 4.12 23.61 4.18
N LEU A 340 5.19 24.02 4.88
CA LEU A 340 5.67 25.41 4.85
C LEU A 340 6.36 25.76 3.52
N GLU A 341 6.87 24.78 2.78
CA GLU A 341 7.50 24.99 1.47
C GLU A 341 6.46 25.49 0.43
N LEU A 342 5.17 25.17 0.62
CA LEU A 342 4.08 25.71 -0.20
C LEU A 342 4.00 27.25 -0.18
N ARG A 343 4.58 27.91 0.83
CA ARG A 343 4.64 29.39 0.90
C ARG A 343 5.40 30.02 -0.26
N GLU A 344 6.37 29.31 -0.84
CA GLU A 344 7.17 29.83 -1.95
C GLU A 344 6.30 30.17 -3.16
N TRP A 345 5.14 29.52 -3.28
CA TRP A 345 4.17 29.72 -4.35
C TRP A 345 3.18 30.87 -4.09
N ALA A 346 3.20 31.48 -2.90
CA ALA A 346 2.30 32.59 -2.56
C ALA A 346 2.56 33.85 -3.39
N ALA A 347 3.82 34.06 -3.82
CA ALA A 347 4.22 35.19 -4.65
C ALA A 347 4.20 34.88 -6.16
N HIS A 348 3.66 33.73 -6.57
CA HIS A 348 3.67 33.32 -7.98
C HIS A 348 2.94 34.35 -8.87
N PRO A 349 3.48 34.73 -10.04
CA PRO A 349 2.89 35.78 -10.88
C PRO A 349 1.51 35.42 -11.40
N ALA A 350 1.27 34.16 -11.75
CA ALA A 350 -0.02 33.68 -12.26
C ALA A 350 -1.09 33.63 -11.14
N PRO A 351 -2.21 34.39 -11.25
CA PRO A 351 -3.28 34.39 -10.25
C PRO A 351 -3.93 33.01 -10.04
N GLY A 352 -4.03 32.20 -11.10
CA GLY A 352 -4.57 30.85 -11.01
C GLY A 352 -3.77 29.93 -10.08
N VAL A 353 -2.45 30.08 -10.04
CA VAL A 353 -1.58 29.32 -9.12
C VAL A 353 -1.82 29.75 -7.67
N ARG A 354 -1.92 31.06 -7.41
CA ARG A 354 -2.22 31.59 -6.06
C ARG A 354 -3.62 31.16 -5.59
N ALA A 355 -4.61 31.15 -6.48
CA ALA A 355 -5.95 30.67 -6.19
C ALA A 355 -5.96 29.17 -5.85
N ASN A 356 -5.22 28.34 -6.60
CA ASN A 356 -5.05 26.92 -6.28
C ASN A 356 -4.39 26.72 -4.91
N LEU A 357 -3.34 27.49 -4.61
CA LEU A 357 -2.68 27.46 -3.30
C LEU A 357 -3.62 27.82 -2.16
N ALA A 358 -4.49 28.83 -2.35
CA ALA A 358 -5.52 29.18 -1.38
C ALA A 358 -6.51 28.03 -1.15
N MET A 359 -6.94 27.35 -2.21
CA MET A 359 -7.83 26.18 -2.10
C MET A 359 -7.15 25.02 -1.37
N ILE A 360 -5.88 24.71 -1.69
CA ILE A 360 -5.08 23.71 -0.97
C ILE A 360 -5.00 24.08 0.53
N ALA A 361 -4.66 25.33 0.82
CA ALA A 361 -4.53 25.81 2.19
C ALA A 361 -5.85 25.69 2.97
N HIS A 362 -6.96 26.04 2.33
CA HIS A 362 -8.29 25.88 2.91
C HIS A 362 -8.63 24.40 3.13
N SER A 363 -8.46 23.54 2.11
CA SER A 363 -8.76 22.10 2.20
C SER A 363 -7.99 21.39 3.30
N TYR A 364 -6.73 21.76 3.56
CA TYR A 364 -5.94 21.16 4.64
C TYR A 364 -5.99 21.93 5.97
N GLY A 365 -6.80 22.99 6.06
CA GLY A 365 -6.88 23.81 7.28
C GLY A 365 -5.59 24.57 7.60
N HIS A 366 -4.74 24.84 6.60
CA HIS A 366 -3.52 25.64 6.73
C HIS A 366 -3.85 27.13 6.85
N ARG A 367 -4.54 27.54 7.93
CA ARG A 367 -4.99 28.92 8.16
C ARG A 367 -3.84 29.93 8.12
N PHE A 368 -2.64 29.53 8.53
CA PHE A 368 -1.45 30.39 8.45
C PHE A 368 -1.14 30.83 7.02
N LEU A 369 -1.32 29.93 6.04
CA LEU A 369 -0.99 30.17 4.64
C LEU A 369 -2.07 31.04 3.99
N LEU A 370 -3.34 30.81 4.32
CA LEU A 370 -4.44 31.70 3.93
C LEU A 370 -4.25 33.13 4.46
N GLN A 371 -3.81 33.28 5.71
CA GLN A 371 -3.52 34.60 6.29
C GLN A 371 -2.36 35.30 5.57
N GLU A 372 -1.31 34.57 5.22
CA GLU A 372 -0.16 35.10 4.49
C GLU A 372 -0.53 35.54 3.07
N LEU A 373 -1.36 34.75 2.38
CA LEU A 373 -1.94 35.13 1.10
C LEU A 373 -2.80 36.39 1.22
N ALA A 374 -3.70 36.46 2.22
CA ALA A 374 -4.54 37.63 2.42
C ALA A 374 -3.74 38.91 2.74
N LEU A 375 -2.64 38.80 3.48
CA LEU A 375 -1.78 39.94 3.82
C LEU A 375 -1.00 40.48 2.62
N SER A 376 -0.76 39.67 1.59
CA SER A 376 0.01 40.02 0.40
C SER A 376 -0.85 40.32 -0.83
N GLU A 377 -2.13 39.94 -0.80
CA GLU A 377 -3.06 40.15 -1.91
C GLU A 377 -3.43 41.64 -2.06
N THR A 378 -3.37 42.12 -3.29
CA THR A 378 -3.62 43.52 -3.65
C THR A 378 -4.93 43.68 -4.43
N ASP A 379 -5.44 42.60 -5.01
CA ASP A 379 -6.76 42.58 -5.64
C ASP A 379 -7.87 42.50 -4.58
N PRO A 380 -8.80 43.47 -4.52
CA PRO A 380 -9.87 43.47 -3.52
C PRO A 380 -10.84 42.29 -3.63
N GLY A 381 -11.03 41.73 -4.83
CA GLY A 381 -11.92 40.59 -5.05
C GLY A 381 -11.32 39.30 -4.51
N GLU A 382 -10.04 39.04 -4.82
CA GLU A 382 -9.31 37.90 -4.29
C GLU A 382 -9.08 38.01 -2.78
N LEU A 383 -8.82 39.22 -2.25
CA LEU A 383 -8.75 39.44 -0.81
C LEU A 383 -10.08 39.07 -0.12
N ALA A 384 -11.21 39.53 -0.66
CA ALA A 384 -12.53 39.19 -0.11
C ALA A 384 -12.78 37.67 -0.14
N ARG A 385 -12.31 36.98 -1.19
CA ARG A 385 -12.37 35.52 -1.28
C ARG A 385 -11.50 34.84 -0.22
N LEU A 386 -10.27 35.30 -0.02
CA LEU A 386 -9.37 34.76 1.00
C LEU A 386 -9.92 34.98 2.42
N GLU A 387 -10.51 36.15 2.67
CA GLU A 387 -11.21 36.44 3.92
C GLU A 387 -12.39 35.48 4.12
N ASP A 388 -13.21 35.24 3.09
CA ASP A 388 -14.31 34.28 3.15
C ASP A 388 -13.84 32.86 3.50
N LEU A 389 -12.75 32.39 2.87
CA LEU A 389 -12.12 31.10 3.16
C LEU A 389 -11.48 31.03 4.57
N LEU A 390 -11.15 32.17 5.18
CA LEU A 390 -10.69 32.25 6.57
C LEU A 390 -11.84 32.24 7.57
N TYR A 391 -13.00 32.79 7.20
CA TYR A 391 -14.18 32.82 8.07
C TYR A 391 -14.90 31.47 8.11
N HIS A 392 -14.91 30.75 7.00
CA HIS A 392 -15.52 29.44 6.91
C HIS A 392 -14.45 28.36 7.08
N ASP A 393 -14.68 27.42 7.99
CA ASP A 393 -13.88 26.20 8.00
C ASP A 393 -14.15 25.41 6.71
N PRO A 394 -13.17 24.63 6.21
CA PRO A 394 -13.42 23.75 5.09
C PRO A 394 -14.65 22.91 5.38
N ASP A 395 -15.52 22.80 4.37
CA ASP A 395 -16.70 21.97 4.47
C ASP A 395 -16.28 20.59 5.02
N PRO A 396 -16.88 20.11 6.11
CA PRO A 396 -16.60 18.76 6.60
C PRO A 396 -16.72 17.67 5.51
N ASP A 397 -17.50 17.95 4.47
CA ASP A 397 -17.72 17.17 3.25
C ASP A 397 -16.54 17.21 2.24
N ALA A 398 -15.56 18.12 2.38
CA ALA A 398 -14.35 18.15 1.54
C ALA A 398 -13.58 16.81 1.56
N PHE A 399 -13.90 15.95 2.53
CA PHE A 399 -13.34 14.64 2.80
C PHE A 399 -14.35 13.49 2.58
N ASN A 400 -15.44 13.65 1.83
CA ASN A 400 -16.33 12.52 1.52
C ASN A 400 -16.00 11.81 0.19
N ALA A 401 -14.75 11.37 0.07
CA ALA A 401 -14.16 11.06 -1.24
C ALA A 401 -14.26 9.60 -1.70
N PHE A 402 -14.93 8.71 -0.96
CA PHE A 402 -15.06 7.29 -1.36
C PHE A 402 -16.40 6.92 -2.02
N ARG A 403 -17.28 7.90 -2.33
CA ARG A 403 -18.68 7.64 -2.78
C ARG A 403 -19.41 6.78 -1.74
N ASP A 404 -19.67 7.38 -0.58
CA ASP A 404 -20.72 7.08 0.43
C ASP A 404 -21.27 5.66 0.62
N ASP A 405 -20.56 4.58 0.28
CA ASP A 405 -21.00 3.25 0.61
C ASP A 405 -19.86 2.23 0.62
N PHE A 406 -19.51 1.69 1.79
CA PHE A 406 -18.59 0.56 1.96
C PHE A 406 -19.35 -0.78 2.09
N GLY A 407 -20.34 -1.03 1.24
CA GLY A 407 -21.13 -2.27 1.27
C GLY A 407 -22.23 -2.28 2.34
N GLY A 408 -22.90 -1.14 2.53
CA GLY A 408 -24.06 -0.89 3.37
C GLY A 408 -23.84 0.06 4.56
N ALA A 409 -22.65 0.65 4.74
CA ALA A 409 -22.44 1.68 5.76
C ALA A 409 -21.17 2.51 5.55
N ALA A 410 -21.34 3.79 5.18
CA ALA A 410 -20.43 4.85 5.57
C ALA A 410 -21.17 5.71 6.61
N VAL A 411 -20.70 5.70 7.85
CA VAL A 411 -21.12 6.67 8.85
C VAL A 411 -19.88 7.51 9.11
N MET A 412 -19.85 8.69 8.49
CA MET A 412 -18.93 9.74 8.91
C MET A 412 -19.21 10.00 10.39
N VAL A 413 -18.17 10.13 11.20
CA VAL A 413 -18.31 10.48 12.62
C VAL A 413 -17.54 11.73 12.94
N ASP A 414 -18.05 12.52 13.89
CA ASP A 414 -17.36 13.69 14.41
C ASP A 414 -16.19 13.33 15.33
N GLU A 415 -15.71 14.32 16.11
CA GLU A 415 -14.61 14.12 17.05
C GLU A 415 -14.94 13.20 18.23
N ASP A 416 -16.21 13.20 18.63
CA ASP A 416 -16.76 12.42 19.75
C ASP A 416 -17.18 11.01 19.30
N GLY A 417 -17.21 10.77 17.99
CA GLY A 417 -17.59 9.50 17.38
C GLY A 417 -19.09 9.41 17.06
N ASP A 418 -19.80 10.53 17.14
CA ASP A 418 -21.22 10.60 16.84
C ASP A 418 -21.44 10.67 15.31
N PRO A 419 -22.43 9.93 14.77
CA PRO A 419 -22.78 9.98 13.35
C PRO A 419 -23.07 11.39 12.85
N VAL A 420 -22.51 11.76 11.70
CA VAL A 420 -22.89 12.95 10.94
C VAL A 420 -23.57 12.55 9.63
N GLY A 421 -24.55 13.34 9.18
CA GLY A 421 -25.32 13.03 7.95
C GLY A 421 -24.43 12.98 6.71
N ALA A 422 -24.70 12.02 5.82
CA ALA A 422 -24.10 11.96 4.50
C ALA A 422 -24.79 12.95 3.55
N TRP A 423 -24.09 13.41 2.50
CA TRP A 423 -24.56 14.47 1.62
C TRP A 423 -25.84 14.12 0.84
N GLU A 424 -26.15 12.83 0.62
CA GLU A 424 -27.38 12.45 -0.11
C GLU A 424 -28.69 12.81 0.62
N ASP A 425 -28.62 13.21 1.90
CA ASP A 425 -29.79 13.59 2.71
C ASP A 425 -30.08 15.12 2.78
N ALA A 426 -29.34 15.97 2.04
CA ALA A 426 -29.45 17.45 2.08
C ALA A 426 -29.96 18.12 0.79
#